data_AF-A0A2T4X961-F1
#
_entry.id   AF-A0A2T4X961-F1
#
_cell.length_a   1.000
_cell.length_b   1.000
_cell.length_c   1.000
_cell.angle_alpha   90.00
_cell.angle_beta   90.00
_cell.angle_gamma   90.00
#
_symmetry.space_group_name_H-M   'P 1'
#
loop_
_entity.id
_entity.type
_entity.pdbx_description
1 polymer ?
#
loop_
_entity_poly.entity_id
_entity_poly.type
_entity_poly.pdbx_seq_one_letter_code
_entity_poly.pdbx_strand_id
1 'polypeptide(L)'
;RQNRLIISIQPEMSIRLQMQAKKPGLKMILNTVDMVFDYDNSYGNETPEAYETLLLDTIQGDQTLFMRGDQVEAAWALLMPVLHSWQTKPSLDFPNYSADSWGPELAEALIARDGFYWFSLPLKSTKGK
;
A
#
# COMPACT_ATOMS: atom_id res chain seq x y z
N ARG A 1 9.41 6.63 -17.77
CA ARG A 1 8.90 6.03 -16.52
C ARG A 1 7.38 6.24 -16.48
N GLN A 2 6.62 5.23 -16.04
CA GLN A 2 5.18 5.34 -15.85
C GLN A 2 4.87 6.32 -14.71
N ASN A 3 3.74 7.02 -14.81
CA ASN A 3 3.23 7.83 -13.72
C ASN A 3 2.74 6.90 -12.60
N ARG A 4 2.84 7.33 -11.35
CA ARG A 4 2.45 6.53 -10.17
C ARG A 4 1.60 7.35 -9.21
N LEU A 5 0.47 6.79 -8.80
CA LEU A 5 -0.31 7.26 -7.66
C LEU A 5 0.02 6.36 -6.47
N ILE A 6 0.56 6.95 -5.42
CA ILE A 6 0.97 6.27 -4.20
C ILE A 6 0.08 6.79 -3.08
N ILE A 7 -0.67 5.89 -2.46
CA ILE A 7 -1.52 6.19 -1.30
C ILE A 7 -0.88 5.46 -0.12
N SER A 8 -0.22 6.22 0.75
CA SER A 8 0.36 5.72 1.99
C SER A 8 -0.67 5.86 3.09
N ILE A 9 -1.00 4.73 3.74
CA ILE A 9 -1.99 4.67 4.81
C ILE A 9 -1.31 4.87 6.17
N GLN A 10 -0.21 4.16 6.41
CA GLN A 10 0.63 4.25 7.61
C GLN A 10 2.11 3.99 7.24
N PRO A 11 3.09 4.46 8.03
CA PRO A 11 2.95 5.26 9.26
C PRO A 11 2.59 6.73 8.99
N GLU A 12 2.89 7.23 7.78
CA GLU A 12 2.64 8.61 7.39
C GLU A 12 1.56 8.63 6.30
N MET A 13 0.41 9.20 6.62
CA MET A 13 -0.72 9.23 5.71
C MET A 13 -0.48 10.28 4.63
N SER A 14 -0.23 9.84 3.40
CA SER A 14 0.08 10.74 2.29
C SER A 14 -0.42 10.23 0.94
N ILE A 15 -0.72 11.16 0.04
CA ILE A 15 -1.07 10.88 -1.35
C ILE A 15 0.01 11.53 -2.22
N ARG A 16 0.76 10.72 -2.97
CA ARG A 16 1.81 11.18 -3.88
C ARG A 16 1.49 10.80 -5.32
N LEU A 17 1.43 11.80 -6.19
CA LEU A 17 1.36 11.61 -7.64
C LEU A 17 2.71 11.93 -8.26
N GLN A 18 3.40 10.90 -8.74
CA GLN A 18 4.68 11.00 -9.42
C GLN A 18 4.47 11.02 -10.93
N MET A 19 4.93 12.08 -11.60
CA MET A 19 4.78 12.26 -13.04
C MET A 19 5.99 12.95 -13.67
N GLN A 20 6.06 12.98 -15.00
CA GLN A 20 7.09 13.72 -15.72
C GLN A 20 6.62 15.15 -16.00
N ALA A 21 7.44 16.15 -15.62
CA ALA A 21 7.21 17.54 -15.93
C ALA A 21 8.44 18.17 -16.57
N LYS A 22 8.22 19.19 -17.40
CA LYS A 22 9.31 19.96 -18.00
C LYS A 22 10.07 20.69 -16.89
N LYS A 23 11.40 20.53 -16.88
CA LYS A 23 12.27 21.33 -16.02
C LYS A 23 12.20 22.80 -16.47
N PRO A 24 11.95 23.76 -15.55
CA PRO A 24 12.03 25.18 -15.89
C PRO A 24 13.37 25.53 -16.52
N GLY A 25 13.35 26.20 -17.67
CA GLY A 25 14.53 26.56 -18.44
C GLY A 25 14.33 26.52 -19.96
N LEU A 26 15.40 26.87 -20.68
CA LEU A 26 15.41 26.96 -22.14
C LEU A 26 15.45 25.59 -22.84
N LYS A 27 15.98 24.56 -22.16
CA LYS A 27 16.14 23.21 -22.72
C LYS A 27 14.88 22.37 -22.48
N MET A 28 14.48 21.57 -23.46
CA MET A 28 13.38 20.60 -23.33
C MET A 28 13.88 19.33 -22.63
N ILE A 29 13.95 19.39 -21.30
CA ILE A 29 14.36 18.27 -20.45
C ILE A 29 13.20 17.94 -19.51
N LEU A 30 12.78 16.67 -19.51
CA LEU A 30 11.75 16.17 -18.60
C LEU A 30 12.41 15.64 -17.33
N ASN A 31 11.86 16.00 -16.18
CA ASN A 31 12.24 15.48 -14.88
C ASN A 31 11.03 14.83 -14.20
N THR A 32 11.28 13.81 -13.40
CA THR A 32 10.27 13.26 -12.49
C THR A 32 10.00 14.28 -11.38
N VAL A 33 8.74 14.64 -11.19
CA VAL A 33 8.25 15.51 -10.13
C VAL A 33 7.23 14.76 -9.29
N ASP A 34 7.20 15.06 -8.00
CA ASP A 34 6.25 14.51 -7.05
C ASP A 34 5.29 15.62 -6.61
N MET A 35 3.99 15.41 -6.79
CA MET A 35 2.96 16.18 -6.11
C MET A 35 2.59 15.41 -4.85
N VAL A 36 2.76 16.02 -3.69
CA VAL A 36 2.59 15.35 -2.38
C VAL A 36 1.53 16.07 -1.58
N PHE A 37 0.53 15.33 -1.15
CA PHE A 37 -0.41 15.70 -0.11
C PHE A 37 -0.06 14.93 1.16
N ASP A 38 0.15 15.63 2.25
CA ASP A 38 0.58 15.09 3.55
C ASP A 38 -0.47 15.46 4.59
N TYR A 39 -1.09 14.47 5.23
CA TYR A 39 -2.17 14.68 6.19
C TYR A 39 -1.67 15.34 7.47
N ASP A 40 -0.50 14.94 7.98
CA ASP A 40 0.04 15.47 9.24
C ASP A 40 0.31 16.97 9.12
N ASN A 41 0.85 17.39 7.98
CA ASN A 41 1.15 18.81 7.72
C ASN A 41 -0.12 19.63 7.40
N SER A 42 -1.17 19.00 6.86
CA SER A 42 -2.38 19.71 6.41
C SER A 42 -3.47 19.83 7.49
N TYR A 43 -3.58 18.83 8.37
CA TYR A 43 -4.67 18.73 9.35
C TYR A 43 -4.19 18.59 10.80
N GLY A 44 -2.89 18.53 11.06
CA GLY A 44 -2.33 18.33 12.40
C GLY A 44 -2.55 16.91 12.93
N ASN A 45 -2.32 16.69 14.23
CA ASN A 45 -2.33 15.37 14.87
C ASN A 45 -3.72 14.90 15.35
N GLU A 46 -4.81 15.55 14.96
CA GLU A 46 -6.16 15.24 15.47
C GLU A 46 -6.92 14.25 14.58
N THR A 47 -6.22 13.27 13.99
CA THR A 47 -6.90 12.17 13.31
C THR A 47 -7.46 11.19 14.36
N PRO A 48 -8.77 10.94 14.40
CA PRO A 48 -9.35 9.99 15.34
C PRO A 48 -8.78 8.59 15.12
N GLU A 49 -8.68 7.82 16.21
CA GLU A 49 -8.21 6.46 16.12
C GLU A 49 -9.25 5.58 15.36
N ALA A 50 -8.79 4.48 14.75
CA ALA A 50 -9.64 3.66 13.90
C ALA A 50 -10.90 3.15 14.61
N TYR A 51 -10.78 2.70 15.86
CA TYR A 51 -11.93 2.24 16.65
C TYR A 51 -12.80 3.38 17.14
N GLU A 52 -12.27 4.58 17.42
CA GLU A 52 -13.10 5.74 17.78
C GLU A 52 -14.11 6.05 16.66
N THR A 53 -13.64 6.02 15.41
CA THR A 53 -14.47 6.25 14.23
C THR A 53 -15.52 5.14 14.07
N LEU A 54 -15.11 3.87 14.14
CA LEU A 54 -16.04 2.74 14.00
C LEU A 54 -17.09 2.67 15.11
N LEU A 55 -16.74 3.04 16.34
CA LEU A 55 -17.69 3.13 17.45
C LEU A 55 -18.70 4.26 17.24
N LEU A 56 -18.24 5.42 16.77
CA LEU A 56 -19.12 6.52 16.42
C LEU A 56 -20.11 6.12 15.31
N ASP A 57 -19.62 5.49 14.25
CA ASP A 57 -20.44 5.00 13.13
C ASP A 57 -21.50 4.01 13.61
N THR A 58 -21.14 3.11 14.54
CA THR A 58 -22.09 2.17 15.16
C THR A 58 -23.21 2.89 15.91
N ILE A 59 -22.88 3.95 16.67
CA ILE A 59 -23.87 4.75 17.41
C ILE A 59 -24.77 5.53 16.44
N GLN A 60 -24.21 6.03 15.34
CA GLN A 60 -24.94 6.77 14.30
C GLN A 60 -25.74 5.86 13.35
N GLY A 61 -25.51 4.55 13.39
CA GLY A 61 -26.11 3.59 12.47
C GLY A 61 -25.54 3.68 11.05
N ASP A 62 -24.34 4.23 10.89
CA ASP A 62 -23.62 4.26 9.61
C ASP A 62 -22.90 2.93 9.39
N GLN A 63 -23.17 2.28 8.26
CA GLN A 63 -22.60 0.98 7.90
C GLN A 63 -21.50 1.09 6.83
N THR A 64 -21.10 2.29 6.44
CA THR A 64 -20.20 2.54 5.29
C THR A 64 -18.82 1.90 5.46
N LEU A 65 -18.27 1.89 6.69
CA LEU A 65 -16.96 1.30 7.00
C LEU A 65 -17.02 -0.16 7.44
N PHE A 66 -18.19 -0.80 7.37
CA PHE A 66 -18.38 -2.18 7.78
C PHE A 66 -18.45 -3.11 6.57
N MET A 67 -17.85 -4.29 6.71
CA MET A 67 -17.97 -5.35 5.72
C MET A 67 -19.38 -5.92 5.74
N ARG A 68 -20.02 -5.98 4.57
CA ARG A 68 -21.32 -6.65 4.43
C ARG A 68 -21.17 -8.16 4.43
N GLY A 69 -22.22 -8.88 4.85
CA GLY A 69 -22.20 -10.35 4.92
C GLY A 69 -21.83 -11.03 3.59
N ASP A 70 -22.37 -10.56 2.48
CA ASP A 70 -22.07 -11.07 1.15
C ASP A 70 -20.61 -10.82 0.71
N GLN A 71 -20.03 -9.68 1.11
CA GLN A 71 -18.62 -9.39 0.86
C GLN A 71 -17.70 -10.32 1.66
N VAL A 72 -18.07 -10.64 2.90
CA VAL A 72 -17.34 -11.59 3.74
C VAL A 72 -17.39 -12.99 3.15
N GLU A 73 -18.56 -13.46 2.71
CA GLU A 73 -18.72 -14.76 2.06
C GLU A 73 -17.89 -14.86 0.77
N ALA A 74 -17.88 -13.82 -0.06
CA ALA A 74 -17.08 -13.78 -1.29
C ALA A 74 -15.57 -13.81 -1.00
N ALA A 75 -15.10 -13.07 0.01
CA ALA A 75 -13.71 -13.09 0.42
C ALA A 75 -13.28 -14.49 0.90
N TRP A 76 -14.12 -15.15 1.69
CA TRP A 76 -13.88 -16.54 2.10
C TRP A 76 -13.88 -17.50 0.93
N ALA A 77 -14.85 -17.42 0.02
CA ALA A 77 -14.91 -18.28 -1.15
C ALA A 77 -13.63 -18.20 -2.01
N LEU A 78 -13.01 -17.01 -2.10
CA LEU A 78 -11.74 -16.80 -2.79
C LEU A 78 -10.54 -17.45 -2.06
N LEU A 79 -10.46 -17.32 -0.73
CA LEU A 79 -9.31 -17.79 0.06
C LEU A 79 -9.38 -19.27 0.44
N MET A 80 -10.59 -19.84 0.57
CA MET A 80 -10.80 -21.22 1.01
C MET A 80 -10.03 -22.27 0.19
N PRO A 81 -9.97 -22.22 -1.15
CA PRO A 81 -9.19 -23.17 -1.94
C PRO A 81 -7.69 -23.13 -1.63
N VAL A 82 -7.13 -21.94 -1.38
CA VAL A 82 -5.71 -21.77 -1.02
C VAL A 82 -5.43 -22.41 0.34
N LEU A 83 -6.27 -22.10 1.33
CA LEU A 83 -6.14 -22.66 2.68
C LEU A 83 -6.27 -24.18 2.68
N HIS A 84 -7.24 -24.74 1.96
CA HIS A 84 -7.43 -26.18 1.84
C HIS A 84 -6.23 -26.86 1.16
N SER A 85 -5.65 -26.23 0.13
CA SER A 85 -4.44 -26.74 -0.51
C SER A 85 -3.26 -26.77 0.46
N TRP A 86 -3.06 -25.72 1.26
CA TRP A 86 -1.97 -25.68 2.24
C TRP A 86 -2.13 -26.69 3.38
N GLN A 87 -3.36 -26.99 3.80
CA GLN A 87 -3.62 -28.01 4.82
C GLN A 87 -3.38 -29.44 4.30
N THR A 88 -3.75 -29.72 3.05
CA THR A 88 -3.67 -31.08 2.48
C THR A 88 -2.32 -31.41 1.85
N LYS A 89 -1.58 -30.39 1.40
CA LYS A 89 -0.30 -30.53 0.72
C LYS A 89 0.72 -29.57 1.34
N PRO A 90 1.40 -29.97 2.42
CA PRO A 90 2.50 -29.18 2.95
C PRO A 90 3.57 -29.01 1.85
N SER A 91 3.97 -27.77 1.59
CA SER A 91 5.04 -27.50 0.62
C SER A 91 6.33 -28.12 1.15
N LEU A 92 7.00 -28.90 0.30
CA LEU A 92 8.32 -29.45 0.60
C LEU A 92 9.40 -28.37 0.59
N ASP A 93 9.17 -27.29 -0.14
CA ASP A 93 10.11 -26.18 -0.32
C ASP A 93 9.37 -24.85 -0.08
N PHE A 94 9.25 -24.48 1.20
CA PHE A 94 8.67 -23.20 1.58
C PHE A 94 9.75 -22.12 1.51
N PRO A 95 9.56 -21.04 0.72
CA PRO A 95 10.60 -20.05 0.52
C PRO A 95 10.78 -19.18 1.76
N ASN A 96 11.85 -19.47 2.50
CA ASN A 96 12.27 -18.66 3.64
C ASN A 96 12.98 -17.38 3.18
N TYR A 97 13.02 -16.40 4.07
CA TYR A 97 13.68 -15.12 3.84
C TYR A 97 14.30 -14.62 5.15
N SER A 98 15.34 -13.80 5.04
CA SER A 98 15.97 -13.20 6.23
C SER A 98 15.04 -12.17 6.86
N ALA A 99 15.04 -12.08 8.19
CA ALA A 99 14.37 -10.99 8.88
C ALA A 99 14.87 -9.62 8.35
N ASP A 100 13.98 -8.62 8.32
CA ASP A 100 14.24 -7.28 7.76
C ASP A 100 14.44 -7.23 6.24
N SER A 101 14.21 -8.34 5.52
CA SER A 101 14.09 -8.33 4.06
C SER A 101 12.64 -8.12 3.61
N TRP A 102 12.46 -7.77 2.33
CA TRP A 102 11.14 -7.60 1.69
C TRP A 102 10.40 -8.92 1.43
N GLY A 103 10.97 -10.06 1.81
CA GLY A 103 10.43 -11.39 1.55
C GLY A 103 11.34 -12.22 0.64
N PRO A 104 10.89 -13.42 0.22
CA PRO A 104 11.68 -14.31 -0.61
C PRO A 104 11.78 -13.83 -2.07
N GLU A 105 12.82 -14.22 -2.77
CA GLU A 105 13.02 -13.89 -4.20
C GLU A 105 11.86 -14.36 -5.09
N LEU A 106 11.19 -15.46 -4.70
CA LEU A 106 10.00 -15.94 -5.41
C LEU A 106 8.83 -14.95 -5.38
N ALA A 107 8.75 -14.05 -4.40
CA ALA A 107 7.73 -13.00 -4.34
C ALA A 107 7.97 -11.90 -5.38
N GLU A 108 9.24 -11.57 -5.66
CA GLU A 108 9.61 -10.66 -6.74
C GLU A 108 9.35 -11.33 -8.11
N ALA A 109 9.77 -12.59 -8.26
CA ALA A 109 9.59 -13.35 -9.48
C ALA A 109 8.10 -13.52 -9.87
N LEU A 110 7.21 -13.66 -8.88
CA LEU A 110 5.76 -13.79 -9.10
C LEU A 110 5.18 -12.58 -9.84
N ILE A 111 5.56 -11.37 -9.42
CA ILE A 111 5.04 -10.10 -9.96
C ILE A 111 5.81 -9.70 -11.22
N ALA A 112 7.10 -10.02 -11.30
CA ALA A 112 7.94 -9.79 -12.48
C ALA A 112 7.44 -10.53 -13.72
N ARG A 113 6.82 -11.72 -13.56
CA ARG A 113 6.19 -12.46 -14.65
C ARG A 113 5.15 -11.64 -15.40
N ASP A 114 4.44 -10.78 -14.69
CA ASP A 114 3.36 -9.95 -15.23
C ASP A 114 3.88 -8.55 -15.64
N GLY A 115 5.21 -8.33 -15.62
CA GLY A 115 5.87 -7.09 -16.03
C GLY A 115 5.87 -5.98 -14.97
N PHE A 116 5.51 -6.32 -13.74
CA PHE A 116 5.48 -5.40 -12.61
C PHE A 116 6.71 -5.59 -11.70
N TYR A 117 6.95 -4.62 -10.82
CA TYR A 117 7.98 -4.69 -9.77
C TYR A 117 7.41 -4.05 -8.50
N TRP A 118 7.85 -4.53 -7.34
CA TRP A 118 7.41 -3.96 -6.07
C TRP A 118 7.94 -2.55 -5.90
N PHE A 119 7.05 -1.61 -5.58
CA PHE A 119 7.42 -0.23 -5.32
C PHE A 119 7.78 -0.06 -3.85
N SER A 120 9.02 0.35 -3.56
CA SER A 120 9.43 0.79 -2.24
C SER A 120 9.36 2.31 -2.14
N LEU A 121 8.81 2.80 -1.02
CA LEU A 121 8.88 4.22 -0.69
C LEU A 121 10.35 4.62 -0.57
N PRO A 122 10.77 5.74 -1.17
CA PRO A 122 12.13 6.24 -0.95
C PRO A 122 12.30 6.54 0.54
N LEU A 123 13.36 5.98 1.16
CA LEU A 123 13.72 6.27 2.54
C LEU A 123 13.78 7.78 2.74
N LYS A 124 13.13 8.30 3.79
CA LYS A 124 13.25 9.71 4.16
C LYS A 124 14.74 10.02 4.29
N SER A 125 15.25 10.93 3.46
CA SER A 125 16.54 11.55 3.72
C SER A 125 16.39 12.30 5.04
N THR A 126 17.00 11.77 6.10
CA THR A 126 17.27 12.51 7.32
C THR A 126 18.14 13.69 6.93
N LYS A 127 17.53 14.82 6.57
CA LYS A 127 18.23 16.09 6.57
C LYS A 127 18.70 16.28 8.00
N GLY A 128 20.01 16.09 8.19
CA GLY A 128 20.70 16.46 9.41
C GLY A 128 20.37 17.91 9.75
N LYS A 129 20.28 18.17 11.06
CA LYS A 129 20.37 19.51 11.63
C LYS A 129 21.56 20.28 11.06
#